data_AF-A0A9E1BHN4-F1
#
_entry.id   AF-A0A9E1BHN4-F1
#
_cell.length_a   1.000
_cell.length_b   1.000
_cell.length_c   1.000
_cell.angle_alpha   90.00
_cell.angle_beta   90.00
_cell.angle_gamma   90.00
#
_symmetry.space_group_name_H-M   'P 1'
#
loop_
_entity.id
_entity.type
_entity.pdbx_description
1 polymer ?
#
loop_
_entity_poly.entity_id
_entity_poly.type
_entity_poly.pdbx_seq_one_letter_code
_entity_poly.pdbx_strand_id
1 'polypeptide(L)'
;MKKQRILSAFVIIAILITTLYLPGFALQSQAAEATTEFPWQTTKIMTNAEAVERLLDVLSYRTVYVNATFGHTLDDALSNSSIMASRENESRRTYYEERKDYGYFGFDCSGFIKSVLLWNWKGDYGAKYGGADYIYDAVDEQGNKYNSQDLNQDGFYDLCRKYDPDNNTYEKFNNIQIGEFLYQTGKHCGIYIGNGYAIECTTQGKMGDKDKPFYSGVMITQVENMISDAFPLDSSVPQTKWDSHWKLPFIHYGDSAEEGIQLTLNQHSYSPGEAIDVTVEGIDSTQYIYSRAYLYKITGTDYSGKTDLNRWVYAANGAHDVAPVSPPAAKTTFRINATAPDKNGTLTNLPVGDYMIVLYADSASTRILAQTTFRVSNPRICNSSYITIDRYSTVAGEYKPNSEGWIDFTICGEIMAPKATAWVGVYPENETFYGYSDSFVWHYVDDYLTTDYHSGSVGGYDRPYKYMRIRYDTSIPNGLKVVLFLNNGYTAVSEHNLYTIRKPTDITTVHPQDNPGGVNLSVGSSYASGSDIFIDYNGVTGKDAWIGLAYVGRPYENKTGMWCYTATGKQWTIDDVSHIVKSGRVVLSANTLDKDSGILAPLPAGQYLIVLYQDGGFVPLVQRQITIT
;
A
#
# COMPACT_ATOMS: atom_id res chain seq x y z
N MET A 1 13.08 -17.77 55.99
CA MET A 1 12.17 -18.91 55.76
C MET A 1 11.23 -19.26 56.95
N LYS A 2 10.74 -18.29 57.74
CA LYS A 2 9.70 -18.55 58.78
C LYS A 2 8.39 -17.76 58.59
N LYS A 3 8.33 -16.77 57.70
CA LYS A 3 7.12 -15.97 57.42
C LYS A 3 6.18 -16.58 56.34
N GLN A 4 6.68 -17.35 55.38
CA GLN A 4 5.85 -17.96 54.33
C GLN A 4 5.01 -19.17 54.80
N ARG A 5 5.46 -19.91 55.83
CA ARG A 5 4.72 -21.08 56.34
C ARG A 5 3.46 -20.72 57.14
N ILE A 6 3.39 -19.50 57.69
CA ILE A 6 2.23 -19.05 58.47
C ILE A 6 1.09 -18.63 57.52
N LEU A 7 1.40 -18.01 56.38
CA LEU A 7 0.39 -17.56 55.42
C LEU A 7 -0.32 -18.73 54.71
N SER A 8 0.42 -19.80 54.36
CA SER A 8 -0.16 -21.00 53.74
C SER A 8 -1.08 -21.78 54.69
N ALA A 9 -0.80 -21.77 55.99
CA ALA A 9 -1.65 -22.44 56.98
C ALA A 9 -3.00 -21.72 57.16
N PHE A 10 -3.03 -20.37 57.10
CA PHE A 10 -4.28 -19.61 57.21
C PHE A 10 -5.18 -19.78 55.97
N VAL A 11 -4.61 -19.89 54.77
CA VAL A 11 -5.40 -20.13 53.54
C VAL A 11 -6.00 -21.53 53.53
N ILE A 12 -5.25 -22.55 53.98
CA ILE A 12 -5.74 -23.93 54.06
C ILE A 12 -6.86 -24.06 55.12
N ILE A 13 -6.73 -23.37 56.27
CA ILE A 13 -7.78 -23.36 57.30
C ILE A 13 -9.03 -22.61 56.80
N ALA A 14 -8.89 -21.53 56.04
CA ALA A 14 -10.03 -20.81 55.45
C ALA A 14 -10.81 -21.66 54.44
N ILE A 15 -10.11 -22.46 53.63
CA ILE A 15 -10.73 -23.38 52.65
C ILE A 15 -11.41 -24.58 53.34
N LEU A 16 -10.84 -25.07 54.45
CA LEU A 16 -11.47 -26.12 55.25
C LEU A 16 -12.74 -25.64 55.98
N ILE A 17 -12.77 -24.38 56.44
CA ILE A 17 -13.93 -23.81 57.12
C ILE A 17 -15.09 -23.54 56.13
N THR A 18 -14.80 -23.15 54.89
CA THR A 18 -15.84 -22.94 53.87
C THR A 18 -16.40 -24.23 53.27
N THR A 19 -15.62 -25.33 53.28
CA THR A 19 -16.06 -26.62 52.72
C THR A 19 -16.82 -27.51 53.71
N LEU A 20 -16.69 -27.29 55.03
CA LEU A 20 -17.34 -28.13 56.05
C LEU A 20 -18.68 -27.59 56.59
N TYR A 21 -19.07 -26.35 56.28
CA TYR A 21 -20.24 -25.68 56.91
C TYR A 21 -21.36 -25.23 55.98
N LEU A 22 -21.35 -25.59 54.70
CA LEU A 22 -22.45 -25.32 53.76
C LEU A 22 -22.87 -26.61 53.03
N PRO A 23 -23.97 -27.28 53.43
CA PRO A 23 -24.49 -28.39 52.65
C PRO A 23 -25.21 -27.83 51.42
N GLY A 24 -24.64 -28.03 50.23
CA GLY A 24 -25.36 -27.74 48.97
C GLY A 24 -24.58 -27.41 47.71
N PHE A 25 -23.25 -27.31 47.72
CA PHE A 25 -22.49 -27.08 46.49
C PHE A 25 -21.92 -28.38 45.93
N ALA A 26 -22.52 -28.87 44.84
CA ALA A 26 -21.92 -29.90 44.00
C ALA A 26 -20.73 -29.29 43.24
N LEU A 27 -19.52 -29.66 43.63
CA LEU A 27 -18.31 -29.42 42.83
C LEU A 27 -18.36 -30.36 41.61
N GLN A 28 -18.89 -29.87 40.50
CA GLN A 28 -18.62 -30.45 39.19
C GLN A 28 -17.12 -30.26 38.91
N SER A 29 -16.36 -31.36 38.95
CA SER A 29 -14.98 -31.37 38.50
C SER A 29 -14.95 -31.28 36.98
N GLN A 30 -15.01 -30.07 36.44
CA GLN A 30 -14.36 -29.79 35.16
C GLN A 30 -12.93 -29.35 35.49
N ALA A 31 -12.03 -30.31 35.61
CA ALA A 31 -10.64 -30.04 35.29
C ALA A 31 -10.62 -29.85 33.76
N ALA A 32 -10.86 -28.63 33.30
CA ALA A 32 -10.42 -28.22 31.99
C ALA A 32 -8.89 -28.28 32.04
N GLU A 33 -8.30 -29.21 31.30
CA GLU A 33 -6.89 -29.10 30.95
C GLU A 33 -6.73 -27.74 30.28
N ALA A 34 -6.00 -26.84 30.94
CA ALA A 34 -5.64 -25.57 30.35
C ALA A 34 -4.60 -25.85 29.27
N THR A 35 -5.06 -26.20 28.06
CA THR A 35 -4.25 -26.04 26.87
C THR A 35 -4.11 -24.54 26.64
N THR A 36 -2.87 -24.05 26.59
CA THR A 36 -2.55 -22.67 26.20
C THR A 36 -2.68 -22.52 24.68
N GLU A 37 -3.82 -22.92 24.12
CA GLU A 37 -4.09 -22.84 22.69
C GLU A 37 -4.89 -21.58 22.40
N PHE A 38 -4.39 -20.73 21.51
CA PHE A 38 -5.15 -19.65 20.91
C PHE A 38 -5.78 -20.17 19.62
N PRO A 39 -7.10 -20.43 19.55
CA PRO A 39 -7.74 -20.94 18.35
C PRO A 39 -7.97 -19.79 17.37
N TRP A 40 -6.89 -19.34 16.72
CA TRP A 40 -6.93 -18.24 15.74
C TRP A 40 -7.89 -18.55 14.58
N GLN A 41 -8.10 -19.83 14.27
CA GLN A 41 -9.00 -20.25 13.20
C GLN A 41 -10.47 -19.91 13.46
N THR A 42 -10.88 -19.73 14.73
CA THR A 42 -12.26 -19.34 15.09
C THR A 42 -12.37 -17.91 15.63
N THR A 43 -11.24 -17.29 15.93
CA THR A 43 -11.19 -15.96 16.54
C THR A 43 -11.18 -14.91 15.45
N LYS A 44 -12.11 -13.95 15.50
CA LYS A 44 -12.08 -12.81 14.58
C LYS A 44 -10.98 -11.86 15.04
N ILE A 45 -9.99 -11.61 14.18
CA ILE A 45 -8.83 -10.76 14.51
C ILE A 45 -8.79 -9.44 13.73
N MET A 46 -9.64 -9.32 12.70
CA MET A 46 -9.79 -8.11 11.88
C MET A 46 -11.13 -8.11 11.13
N THR A 47 -11.56 -6.94 10.67
CA THR A 47 -12.64 -6.81 9.68
C THR A 47 -12.13 -7.05 8.26
N ASN A 48 -13.03 -7.27 7.30
CA ASN A 48 -12.66 -7.32 5.89
C ASN A 48 -12.08 -5.98 5.38
N ALA A 49 -12.58 -4.85 5.90
CA ALA A 49 -12.02 -3.53 5.59
C ALA A 49 -10.56 -3.38 6.04
N GLU A 50 -10.24 -3.82 7.27
CA GLU A 50 -8.86 -3.82 7.78
C GLU A 50 -7.96 -4.77 6.98
N ALA A 51 -8.45 -5.96 6.62
CA ALA A 51 -7.68 -6.92 5.82
C ALA A 51 -7.28 -6.33 4.46
N VAL A 52 -8.24 -5.72 3.75
CA VAL A 52 -8.01 -5.10 2.44
C VAL A 52 -7.10 -3.87 2.53
N GLU A 53 -7.23 -3.05 3.58
CA GLU A 53 -6.27 -1.97 3.83
C GLU A 53 -4.84 -2.52 3.90
N ARG A 54 -4.58 -3.46 4.82
CA ARG A 54 -3.24 -4.03 5.05
C ARG A 54 -2.63 -4.65 3.79
N LEU A 55 -3.42 -5.36 2.99
CA LEU A 55 -2.94 -5.98 1.74
C LEU A 55 -2.52 -4.94 0.71
N LEU A 56 -3.34 -3.90 0.53
CA LEU A 56 -3.08 -2.85 -0.45
C LEU A 56 -1.89 -1.95 -0.05
N ASP A 57 -1.55 -1.88 1.23
CA ASP A 57 -0.37 -1.14 1.71
C ASP A 57 0.93 -1.69 1.13
N VAL A 58 0.96 -3.00 0.85
CA VAL A 58 2.11 -3.68 0.27
C VAL A 58 2.46 -3.15 -1.13
N LEU A 59 1.51 -2.55 -1.84
CA LEU A 59 1.77 -1.89 -3.14
C LEU A 59 2.69 -0.68 -3.02
N SER A 60 2.87 -0.11 -1.83
CA SER A 60 3.84 0.96 -1.59
C SER A 60 5.27 0.44 -1.55
N TYR A 61 5.48 -0.87 -1.52
CA TYR A 61 6.80 -1.48 -1.46
C TYR A 61 7.17 -2.12 -2.79
N ARG A 62 8.48 -2.15 -3.06
CA ARG A 62 9.00 -2.96 -4.17
C ARG A 62 8.88 -4.42 -3.80
N THR A 63 8.09 -5.17 -4.55
CA THR A 63 7.91 -6.59 -4.33
C THR A 63 8.26 -7.40 -5.57
N VAL A 64 8.62 -8.66 -5.34
CA VAL A 64 8.93 -9.63 -6.39
C VAL A 64 8.38 -10.99 -6.00
N TYR A 65 7.92 -11.76 -6.97
CA TYR A 65 7.50 -13.12 -6.71
C TYR A 65 8.72 -14.02 -6.52
N VAL A 66 8.87 -14.63 -5.34
CA VAL A 66 9.89 -15.63 -5.04
C VAL A 66 9.20 -16.80 -4.34
N ASN A 67 9.28 -17.99 -4.94
CA ASN A 67 8.61 -19.16 -4.38
C ASN A 67 9.13 -19.47 -2.96
N ALA A 68 8.24 -19.85 -2.04
CA ALA A 68 8.54 -20.15 -0.63
C ALA A 68 9.02 -18.93 0.20
N THR A 69 8.61 -17.72 -0.17
CA THR A 69 8.90 -16.49 0.59
C THR A 69 7.61 -15.81 1.04
N PHE A 70 7.71 -14.99 2.09
CA PHE A 70 6.58 -14.36 2.76
C PHE A 70 6.96 -12.98 3.34
N GLY A 71 7.75 -12.22 2.59
CA GLY A 71 8.23 -10.89 2.98
C GLY A 71 9.72 -10.82 3.27
N HIS A 72 10.50 -11.83 2.83
CA HIS A 72 11.96 -11.76 2.93
C HIS A 72 12.48 -10.54 2.19
N THR A 73 13.56 -9.90 2.68
CA THR A 73 14.33 -9.06 1.76
C THR A 73 14.85 -9.94 0.63
N LEU A 74 15.00 -9.37 -0.56
CA LEU A 74 15.45 -10.16 -1.71
C LEU A 74 16.87 -10.73 -1.50
N ASP A 75 17.73 -10.01 -0.75
CA ASP A 75 19.06 -10.49 -0.38
C ASP A 75 19.00 -11.68 0.59
N ASP A 76 18.10 -11.66 1.59
CA ASP A 76 17.87 -12.81 2.49
C ASP A 76 17.34 -14.03 1.72
N ALA A 77 16.42 -13.82 0.78
CA ALA A 77 15.88 -14.89 -0.04
C ALA A 77 16.96 -15.54 -0.93
N LEU A 78 17.81 -14.73 -1.57
CA LEU A 78 18.93 -15.19 -2.40
C LEU A 78 19.99 -15.96 -1.59
N SER A 79 20.23 -15.53 -0.36
CA SER A 79 21.20 -16.16 0.55
C SER A 79 20.70 -17.51 1.09
N ASN A 80 19.41 -17.80 0.98
CA ASN A 80 18.81 -19.04 1.45
C ASN A 80 18.80 -20.12 0.35
N SER A 81 19.70 -21.09 0.47
CA SER A 81 19.85 -22.18 -0.50
C SER A 81 18.60 -23.05 -0.66
N SER A 82 17.78 -23.22 0.39
CA SER A 82 16.56 -24.04 0.26
C SER A 82 15.48 -23.32 -0.54
N ILE A 83 15.41 -21.99 -0.43
CA ILE A 83 14.49 -21.17 -1.24
C ILE A 83 14.95 -21.17 -2.70
N MET A 84 16.24 -20.97 -2.93
CA MET A 84 16.79 -20.91 -4.31
C MET A 84 16.89 -22.27 -5.00
N ALA A 85 16.78 -23.39 -4.27
CA ALA A 85 16.85 -24.74 -4.86
C ALA A 85 15.68 -25.10 -5.77
N SER A 86 14.54 -24.39 -5.71
CA SER A 86 13.42 -24.66 -6.63
C SER A 86 13.78 -24.26 -8.06
N ARG A 87 13.28 -25.03 -9.04
CA ARG A 87 13.56 -24.79 -10.46
C ARG A 87 13.06 -23.40 -10.89
N GLU A 88 11.94 -22.97 -10.34
CA GLU A 88 11.30 -21.69 -10.62
C GLU A 88 12.14 -20.51 -10.12
N ASN A 89 12.72 -20.62 -8.93
CA ASN A 89 13.56 -19.57 -8.36
C ASN A 89 14.92 -19.54 -9.06
N GLU A 90 15.52 -20.71 -9.31
CA GLU A 90 16.79 -20.81 -10.03
C GLU A 90 16.70 -20.19 -11.43
N SER A 91 15.60 -20.42 -12.16
CA SER A 91 15.41 -19.79 -13.49
C SER A 91 15.34 -18.26 -13.46
N ARG A 92 15.04 -17.66 -12.30
CA ARG A 92 14.89 -16.21 -12.11
C ARG A 92 16.04 -15.60 -11.29
N ARG A 93 17.05 -16.39 -10.93
CA ARG A 93 18.15 -15.97 -10.06
C ARG A 93 18.81 -14.67 -10.54
N THR A 94 19.18 -14.57 -11.82
CA THR A 94 19.80 -13.35 -12.36
C THR A 94 18.88 -12.12 -12.21
N TYR A 95 17.58 -12.28 -12.48
CA TYR A 95 16.59 -11.21 -12.31
C TYR A 95 16.51 -10.73 -10.85
N TYR A 96 16.63 -11.66 -9.89
CA TYR A 96 16.67 -11.33 -8.45
C TYR A 96 17.98 -10.67 -8.05
N GLU A 97 19.13 -11.19 -8.50
CA GLU A 97 20.46 -10.66 -8.20
C GLU A 97 20.61 -9.20 -8.66
N GLU A 98 20.05 -8.86 -9.82
CA GLU A 98 20.02 -7.49 -10.34
C GLU A 98 19.15 -6.53 -9.51
N ARG A 99 18.27 -7.03 -8.63
CA ARG A 99 17.28 -6.23 -7.90
C ARG A 99 17.50 -6.18 -6.39
N LYS A 100 18.36 -7.04 -5.85
CA LYS A 100 18.51 -7.22 -4.40
C LYS A 100 18.92 -5.95 -3.64
N ASP A 101 19.73 -5.09 -4.27
CA ASP A 101 20.20 -3.84 -3.68
C ASP A 101 19.15 -2.71 -3.72
N TYR A 102 18.00 -2.93 -4.36
CA TYR A 102 17.00 -1.89 -4.65
C TYR A 102 15.78 -1.94 -3.72
N GLY A 103 15.90 -2.56 -2.55
CA GLY A 103 14.84 -2.54 -1.54
C GLY A 103 13.66 -3.48 -1.82
N TYR A 104 13.87 -4.58 -2.54
CA TYR A 104 12.80 -5.52 -2.87
C TYR A 104 12.49 -6.49 -1.73
N PHE A 105 11.20 -6.80 -1.57
CA PHE A 105 10.70 -7.90 -0.76
C PHE A 105 10.20 -9.06 -1.63
N GLY A 106 10.56 -10.28 -1.26
CA GLY A 106 10.10 -11.51 -1.88
C GLY A 106 8.84 -12.04 -1.21
N PHE A 107 7.82 -12.34 -2.01
CA PHE A 107 6.62 -13.08 -1.59
C PHE A 107 6.29 -14.20 -2.59
N ASP A 108 5.68 -15.28 -2.14
CA ASP A 108 4.81 -16.10 -2.98
C ASP A 108 3.33 -15.76 -2.73
N CYS A 109 2.42 -16.38 -3.48
CA CYS A 109 0.99 -16.07 -3.40
C CYS A 109 0.40 -16.23 -1.98
N SER A 110 0.69 -17.37 -1.34
CA SER A 110 0.20 -17.68 0.01
C SER A 110 1.00 -16.98 1.10
N GLY A 111 2.30 -16.79 0.87
CA GLY A 111 3.24 -16.07 1.70
C GLY A 111 2.86 -14.62 1.87
N PHE A 112 2.42 -13.97 0.80
CA PHE A 112 1.83 -12.64 0.85
C PHE A 112 0.62 -12.59 1.79
N ILE A 113 -0.39 -13.46 1.59
CA ILE A 113 -1.61 -13.44 2.39
C ILE A 113 -1.31 -13.71 3.88
N LYS A 114 -0.56 -14.78 4.19
CA LYS A 114 -0.30 -15.16 5.60
C LYS A 114 0.58 -14.16 6.34
N SER A 115 1.63 -13.63 5.70
CA SER A 115 2.52 -12.69 6.38
C SER A 115 1.82 -11.38 6.72
N VAL A 116 1.00 -10.86 5.80
CA VAL A 116 0.29 -9.60 5.97
C VAL A 116 -0.88 -9.74 6.94
N LEU A 117 -1.68 -10.80 6.80
CA LEU A 117 -2.91 -10.95 7.59
C LEU A 117 -2.71 -11.67 8.93
N LEU A 118 -1.76 -12.59 9.05
CA LEU A 118 -1.57 -13.40 10.27
C LEU A 118 -0.29 -13.02 11.03
N TRP A 119 0.79 -12.68 10.33
CA TRP A 119 2.12 -12.46 10.96
C TRP A 119 2.51 -10.99 11.06
N ASN A 120 1.58 -10.07 10.82
CA ASN A 120 1.75 -8.64 11.03
C ASN A 120 2.99 -8.07 10.32
N TRP A 121 3.22 -8.47 9.05
CA TRP A 121 4.28 -7.93 8.21
C TRP A 121 4.21 -6.39 8.13
N LYS A 122 5.37 -5.71 8.15
CA LYS A 122 5.46 -4.25 8.26
C LYS A 122 6.26 -3.55 7.17
N GLY A 123 6.93 -4.30 6.29
CA GLY A 123 7.82 -3.73 5.28
C GLY A 123 9.09 -3.10 5.86
N ASP A 124 9.50 -3.55 7.05
CA ASP A 124 10.73 -3.11 7.67
C ASP A 124 11.92 -3.85 7.04
N TYR A 125 12.66 -3.17 6.16
CA TYR A 125 13.76 -3.75 5.39
C TYR A 125 14.95 -4.22 6.26
N GLY A 126 15.10 -3.71 7.48
CA GLY A 126 16.12 -4.19 8.42
C GLY A 126 15.64 -5.32 9.33
N ALA A 127 14.35 -5.60 9.35
CA ALA A 127 13.80 -6.71 10.09
C ALA A 127 13.79 -8.00 9.25
N LYS A 128 14.05 -9.12 9.92
CA LYS A 128 13.88 -10.44 9.34
C LYS A 128 12.46 -10.57 8.78
N TYR A 129 12.35 -11.05 7.54
CA TYR A 129 11.07 -11.20 6.83
C TYR A 129 10.22 -9.91 6.76
N GLY A 130 10.86 -8.74 6.68
CA GLY A 130 10.13 -7.47 6.59
C GLY A 130 9.34 -7.13 7.86
N GLY A 131 9.71 -7.75 8.99
CA GLY A 131 9.04 -7.59 10.28
C GLY A 131 7.86 -8.54 10.51
N ALA A 132 7.62 -9.51 9.62
CA ALA A 132 6.67 -10.58 9.89
C ALA A 132 7.17 -11.46 11.06
N ASP A 133 6.34 -11.63 12.08
CA ASP A 133 6.66 -12.41 13.26
C ASP A 133 5.76 -13.64 13.37
N TYR A 134 6.38 -14.81 13.51
CA TYR A 134 5.66 -16.07 13.65
C TYR A 134 4.93 -16.11 14.98
N ILE A 135 3.60 -16.11 14.92
CA ILE A 135 2.78 -16.42 16.08
C ILE A 135 2.70 -17.95 16.18
N TYR A 136 3.41 -18.52 17.15
CA TYR A 136 3.35 -19.96 17.42
C TYR A 136 2.10 -20.27 18.24
N ASP A 137 1.31 -21.22 17.74
CA ASP A 137 0.03 -21.59 18.34
C ASP A 137 0.18 -22.55 19.51
N ALA A 138 1.25 -23.34 19.54
CA ALA A 138 1.52 -24.31 20.60
C ALA A 138 3.02 -24.66 20.72
N VAL A 139 3.38 -25.27 21.86
CA VAL A 139 4.68 -25.89 22.11
C VAL A 139 4.42 -27.32 22.57
N ASP A 140 5.03 -28.32 21.94
CA ASP A 140 4.88 -29.71 22.40
C ASP A 140 5.64 -29.99 23.70
N GLU A 141 5.44 -31.18 24.25
CA GLU A 141 6.12 -31.67 25.45
C GLU A 141 7.66 -31.70 25.31
N GLN A 142 8.19 -31.66 24.09
CA GLN A 142 9.62 -31.63 23.77
C GLN A 142 10.16 -30.22 23.56
N GLY A 143 9.32 -29.18 23.66
CA GLY A 143 9.69 -27.79 23.44
C GLY A 143 9.69 -27.34 21.98
N ASN A 144 9.23 -28.17 21.04
CA ASN A 144 9.09 -27.79 19.64
C ASN A 144 7.89 -26.87 19.48
N LYS A 145 8.10 -25.75 18.77
CA LYS A 145 7.04 -24.79 18.49
C LYS A 145 6.29 -25.16 17.23
N TYR A 146 4.96 -25.10 17.28
CA TYR A 146 4.08 -25.36 16.15
C TYR A 146 3.40 -24.07 15.72
N ASN A 147 3.46 -23.80 14.41
CA ASN A 147 2.76 -22.70 13.79
C ASN A 147 1.74 -23.28 12.80
N SER A 148 0.50 -23.43 13.22
CA SER A 148 -0.61 -23.86 12.37
C SER A 148 -1.06 -22.78 11.38
N GLN A 149 -0.55 -21.55 11.50
CA GLN A 149 -0.76 -20.46 10.55
C GLN A 149 0.20 -20.53 9.35
N ASP A 150 1.15 -21.46 9.33
CA ASP A 150 2.01 -21.70 8.16
C ASP A 150 1.26 -22.47 7.07
N LEU A 151 0.34 -21.76 6.42
CA LEU A 151 -0.51 -22.28 5.37
C LEU A 151 0.07 -21.95 4.00
N ASN A 152 -0.10 -22.88 3.07
CA ASN A 152 0.00 -22.60 1.65
C ASN A 152 -1.42 -22.33 1.09
N GLN A 153 -1.54 -22.14 -0.22
CA GLN A 153 -2.83 -21.88 -0.87
C GLN A 153 -3.86 -23.00 -0.63
N ASP A 154 -3.42 -24.27 -0.61
CA ASP A 154 -4.29 -25.43 -0.36
C ASP A 154 -4.71 -25.48 1.12
N GLY A 155 -3.80 -25.14 2.04
CA GLY A 155 -4.07 -25.04 3.47
C GLY A 155 -5.09 -23.94 3.80
N PHE A 156 -5.03 -22.79 3.12
CA PHE A 156 -6.08 -21.78 3.22
C PHE A 156 -7.42 -22.28 2.68
N TYR A 157 -7.43 -22.97 1.54
CA TYR A 157 -8.63 -23.58 0.99
C TYR A 157 -9.27 -24.60 1.95
N ASP A 158 -8.47 -25.51 2.52
CA ASP A 158 -8.93 -26.51 3.50
C ASP A 158 -9.48 -25.85 4.76
N LEU A 159 -8.80 -24.80 5.25
CA LEU A 159 -9.24 -23.99 6.37
C LEU A 159 -10.62 -23.38 6.06
N CYS A 160 -10.74 -22.65 4.96
CA CYS A 160 -11.98 -22.01 4.52
C CYS A 160 -13.15 -23.02 4.45
N ARG A 161 -12.95 -24.16 3.80
CA ARG A 161 -13.97 -25.21 3.68
C ARG A 161 -14.42 -25.80 5.01
N LYS A 162 -13.50 -25.93 5.96
CA LYS A 162 -13.81 -26.44 7.30
C LYS A 162 -14.73 -25.49 8.06
N TYR A 163 -14.57 -24.18 7.87
CA TYR A 163 -15.28 -23.14 8.62
C TYR A 163 -16.50 -22.55 7.90
N ASP A 164 -16.60 -22.78 6.59
CA ASP A 164 -17.74 -22.39 5.77
C ASP A 164 -18.23 -23.58 4.92
N PRO A 165 -18.58 -24.73 5.55
CA PRO A 165 -18.90 -25.97 4.83
C PRO A 165 -20.20 -25.88 4.01
N ASP A 166 -21.07 -24.94 4.33
CA ASP A 166 -22.37 -24.74 3.71
C ASP A 166 -22.35 -23.73 2.54
N ASN A 167 -21.18 -23.12 2.27
CA ASN A 167 -21.04 -22.24 1.11
C ASN A 167 -21.25 -23.03 -0.17
N ASN A 168 -22.43 -22.85 -0.78
CA ASN A 168 -22.83 -23.45 -2.05
C ASN A 168 -22.68 -22.48 -3.23
N THR A 169 -22.07 -21.32 -2.98
CA THR A 169 -21.85 -20.24 -3.95
C THR A 169 -20.38 -20.03 -4.26
N TYR A 170 -19.47 -20.89 -3.80
CA TYR A 170 -18.03 -20.73 -3.95
C TYR A 170 -17.54 -20.60 -5.42
N GLU A 171 -18.33 -21.03 -6.42
CA GLU A 171 -18.08 -20.84 -7.85
C GLU A 171 -18.83 -19.63 -8.47
N LYS A 172 -19.68 -18.94 -7.68
CA LYS A 172 -20.58 -17.87 -8.11
C LYS A 172 -20.12 -16.50 -7.58
N PHE A 173 -19.38 -15.80 -8.43
CA PHE A 173 -18.78 -14.51 -8.12
C PHE A 173 -19.76 -13.32 -8.08
N ASN A 174 -21.06 -13.54 -8.22
CA ASN A 174 -22.06 -12.46 -8.14
C ASN A 174 -22.36 -12.00 -6.70
N ASN A 175 -21.98 -12.82 -5.70
CA ASN A 175 -22.24 -12.57 -4.29
C ASN A 175 -20.95 -12.56 -3.43
N ILE A 176 -19.78 -12.53 -4.08
CA ILE A 176 -18.49 -12.48 -3.39
C ILE A 176 -18.39 -11.21 -2.54
N GLN A 177 -17.88 -11.33 -1.31
CA GLN A 177 -17.66 -10.20 -0.41
C GLN A 177 -16.20 -9.75 -0.41
N ILE A 178 -15.99 -8.45 -0.22
CA ILE A 178 -14.66 -7.87 -0.03
C ILE A 178 -13.93 -8.61 1.09
N GLY A 179 -12.65 -8.91 0.88
CA GLY A 179 -11.80 -9.67 1.79
C GLY A 179 -11.95 -11.19 1.66
N GLU A 180 -12.77 -11.71 0.75
CA GLU A 180 -12.83 -13.16 0.49
C GLU A 180 -11.58 -13.69 -0.21
N PHE A 181 -11.17 -14.88 0.19
CA PHE A 181 -10.07 -15.64 -0.39
C PHE A 181 -10.42 -16.15 -1.78
N LEU A 182 -9.55 -15.90 -2.75
CA LEU A 182 -9.67 -16.37 -4.11
C LEU A 182 -8.68 -17.51 -4.36
N TYR A 183 -9.13 -18.57 -5.03
CA TYR A 183 -8.37 -19.79 -5.16
C TYR A 183 -8.36 -20.34 -6.59
N GLN A 184 -7.17 -20.71 -7.06
CA GLN A 184 -6.97 -21.57 -8.23
C GLN A 184 -6.44 -22.93 -7.75
N THR A 185 -7.16 -23.99 -8.11
CA THR A 185 -6.97 -25.34 -7.59
C THR A 185 -5.53 -25.80 -7.72
N GLY A 186 -4.86 -26.00 -6.58
CA GLY A 186 -3.49 -26.51 -6.48
C GLY A 186 -2.42 -25.58 -7.05
N LYS A 187 -2.70 -24.30 -7.27
CA LYS A 187 -1.82 -23.41 -8.04
C LYS A 187 -1.57 -22.04 -7.42
N HIS A 188 -2.63 -21.34 -7.02
CA HIS A 188 -2.51 -19.91 -6.75
C HIS A 188 -3.62 -19.40 -5.84
N CYS A 189 -3.37 -18.26 -5.20
CA CYS A 189 -4.36 -17.58 -4.38
C CYS A 189 -4.21 -16.05 -4.41
N GLY A 190 -5.29 -15.38 -4.03
CA GLY A 190 -5.38 -13.93 -3.89
C GLY A 190 -6.52 -13.56 -2.95
N ILE A 191 -6.78 -12.26 -2.80
CA ILE A 191 -7.90 -11.74 -2.01
C ILE A 191 -8.74 -10.83 -2.89
N TYR A 192 -10.06 -10.99 -2.86
CA TYR A 192 -10.99 -10.07 -3.50
C TYR A 192 -11.02 -8.75 -2.74
N ILE A 193 -10.77 -7.64 -3.43
CA ILE A 193 -10.70 -6.32 -2.80
C ILE A 193 -11.95 -5.46 -3.05
N GLY A 194 -12.90 -5.96 -3.85
CA GLY A 194 -14.12 -5.25 -4.26
C GLY A 194 -14.09 -4.76 -5.71
N ASN A 195 -15.20 -4.23 -6.21
CA ASN A 195 -15.32 -3.58 -7.54
C ASN A 195 -14.86 -4.43 -8.74
N GLY A 196 -14.81 -5.75 -8.58
CA GLY A 196 -14.34 -6.67 -9.62
C GLY A 196 -12.82 -6.86 -9.66
N TYR A 197 -12.09 -6.46 -8.61
CA TYR A 197 -10.63 -6.58 -8.54
C TYR A 197 -10.16 -7.48 -7.39
N ALA A 198 -8.96 -8.01 -7.56
CA ALA A 198 -8.24 -8.82 -6.60
C ALA A 198 -6.85 -8.22 -6.34
N ILE A 199 -6.27 -8.55 -5.20
CA ILE A 199 -4.84 -8.38 -4.94
C ILE A 199 -4.18 -9.74 -4.77
N GLU A 200 -3.04 -9.92 -5.43
CA GLU A 200 -2.31 -11.18 -5.47
C GLU A 200 -0.80 -10.95 -5.60
N CYS A 201 0.01 -11.89 -5.12
CA CYS A 201 1.43 -11.94 -5.48
C CYS A 201 1.63 -12.96 -6.58
N THR A 202 2.04 -12.54 -7.78
CA THR A 202 2.04 -13.41 -8.96
C THR A 202 3.26 -13.25 -9.84
N THR A 203 3.51 -14.27 -10.68
CA THR A 203 4.58 -14.28 -11.69
C THR A 203 4.07 -13.86 -13.07
N GLN A 204 3.05 -12.99 -13.17
CA GLN A 204 2.45 -12.61 -14.46
C GLN A 204 3.44 -11.83 -15.36
N GLY A 205 4.27 -12.59 -16.06
CA GLY A 205 5.28 -12.16 -17.03
C GLY A 205 6.18 -13.35 -17.34
N LYS A 206 6.24 -13.81 -18.61
CA LYS A 206 7.12 -14.93 -19.01
C LYS A 206 8.50 -14.39 -19.37
N MET A 207 9.57 -15.11 -18.97
CA MET A 207 10.88 -14.90 -19.58
C MET A 207 10.77 -15.08 -21.10
N GLY A 208 11.22 -14.10 -21.88
CA GLY A 208 11.36 -14.22 -23.33
C GLY A 208 10.24 -13.62 -24.18
N ASP A 209 9.24 -12.96 -23.58
CA ASP A 209 8.33 -12.09 -24.33
C ASP A 209 8.95 -10.69 -24.46
N LYS A 210 9.30 -10.29 -25.69
CA LYS A 210 10.03 -9.06 -25.99
C LYS A 210 9.19 -7.79 -25.77
N ASP A 211 7.87 -7.97 -25.66
CA ASP A 211 6.89 -6.89 -25.57
C ASP A 211 6.39 -6.66 -24.13
N LYS A 212 6.74 -7.55 -23.18
CA LYS A 212 6.32 -7.49 -21.76
C LYS A 212 7.45 -7.89 -20.81
N PRO A 213 8.42 -7.01 -20.53
CA PRO A 213 9.41 -7.26 -19.49
C PRO A 213 8.69 -7.43 -18.14
N PHE A 214 9.11 -8.43 -17.37
CA PHE A 214 8.53 -8.89 -16.10
C PHE A 214 7.85 -7.82 -15.23
N TYR A 215 6.56 -8.03 -14.92
CA TYR A 215 5.95 -7.56 -13.69
C TYR A 215 5.70 -8.79 -12.82
N SER A 216 6.40 -8.92 -11.70
CA SER A 216 6.18 -10.02 -10.75
C SER A 216 6.24 -9.46 -9.34
N GLY A 217 5.45 -10.00 -8.43
CA GLY A 217 5.26 -9.45 -7.10
C GLY A 217 3.80 -9.21 -6.79
N VAL A 218 3.54 -8.43 -5.75
CA VAL A 218 2.19 -8.04 -5.32
C VAL A 218 1.63 -7.01 -6.30
N MET A 219 0.44 -7.29 -6.83
CA MET A 219 -0.25 -6.42 -7.78
C MET A 219 -1.76 -6.58 -7.68
N ILE A 220 -2.47 -5.61 -8.25
CA ILE A 220 -3.91 -5.69 -8.46
C ILE A 220 -4.19 -6.32 -9.83
N THR A 221 -5.17 -7.21 -9.87
CA THR A 221 -5.68 -7.84 -11.09
C THR A 221 -7.20 -7.72 -11.15
N GLN A 222 -7.75 -7.70 -12.37
CA GLN A 222 -9.19 -7.81 -12.55
C GLN A 222 -9.62 -9.29 -12.39
N VAL A 223 -10.70 -9.51 -11.65
CA VAL A 223 -11.32 -10.83 -11.48
C VAL A 223 -12.06 -11.18 -12.78
N GLU A 224 -11.46 -12.04 -13.60
CA GLU A 224 -11.98 -12.38 -14.93
C GLU A 224 -13.42 -12.92 -14.86
N ASN A 225 -13.75 -13.66 -13.79
CA ASN A 225 -15.07 -14.24 -13.55
C ASN A 225 -16.20 -13.21 -13.44
N MET A 226 -15.87 -11.94 -13.14
CA MET A 226 -16.85 -10.87 -12.91
C MET A 226 -17.05 -9.94 -14.10
N ILE A 227 -16.23 -10.07 -15.16
CA ILE A 227 -16.29 -9.20 -16.34
C ILE A 227 -17.70 -9.27 -16.94
N SER A 228 -18.37 -8.11 -16.99
CA SER A 228 -19.76 -7.95 -17.40
C SER A 228 -20.05 -6.49 -17.74
N ASP A 229 -21.29 -6.17 -18.11
CA ASP A 229 -21.69 -4.76 -18.31
C ASP A 229 -21.57 -3.92 -17.02
N ALA A 230 -21.72 -4.55 -15.85
CA ALA A 230 -21.56 -3.91 -14.55
C ALA A 230 -20.08 -3.73 -14.15
N PHE A 231 -19.22 -4.66 -14.55
CA PHE A 231 -17.77 -4.61 -14.34
C PHE A 231 -17.06 -4.75 -15.68
N PRO A 232 -16.98 -3.68 -16.49
CA PRO A 232 -16.41 -3.74 -17.82
C PRO A 232 -14.92 -4.09 -17.76
N LEU A 233 -14.42 -4.64 -18.85
CA LEU A 233 -13.00 -4.99 -18.99
C LEU A 233 -12.10 -3.77 -18.73
N ASP A 234 -11.19 -3.89 -17.77
CA ASP A 234 -10.17 -2.88 -17.51
C ASP A 234 -8.87 -3.29 -18.20
N SER A 235 -8.54 -2.60 -19.29
CA SER A 235 -7.31 -2.86 -20.05
C SER A 235 -6.02 -2.35 -19.37
N SER A 236 -6.13 -1.61 -18.26
CA SER A 236 -4.99 -1.04 -17.54
C SER A 236 -4.36 -2.02 -16.54
N VAL A 237 -5.09 -3.07 -16.14
CA VAL A 237 -4.61 -4.10 -15.22
C VAL A 237 -4.63 -5.50 -15.84
N PRO A 238 -3.76 -6.41 -15.39
CA PRO A 238 -3.86 -7.81 -15.78
C PRO A 238 -5.15 -8.47 -15.27
N GLN A 239 -5.52 -9.60 -15.87
CA GLN A 239 -6.67 -10.39 -15.47
C GLN A 239 -6.25 -11.70 -14.83
N THR A 240 -7.00 -12.13 -13.83
CA THR A 240 -6.86 -13.46 -13.24
C THR A 240 -8.23 -14.12 -13.12
N LYS A 241 -8.34 -15.32 -13.68
CA LYS A 241 -9.49 -16.19 -13.52
C LYS A 241 -9.32 -17.08 -12.28
N TRP A 242 -10.38 -17.19 -11.48
CA TRP A 242 -10.38 -17.95 -10.23
C TRP A 242 -11.35 -19.12 -10.33
N ASP A 243 -11.01 -20.24 -9.69
CA ASP A 243 -11.87 -21.43 -9.66
C ASP A 243 -12.95 -21.29 -8.58
N SER A 244 -12.58 -20.68 -7.44
CA SER A 244 -13.52 -20.47 -6.34
C SER A 244 -13.14 -19.30 -5.43
N HIS A 245 -14.08 -18.92 -4.56
CA HIS A 245 -13.89 -17.94 -3.50
C HIS A 245 -14.47 -18.41 -2.16
N TRP A 246 -13.89 -17.93 -1.05
CA TRP A 246 -14.24 -18.38 0.30
C TRP A 246 -14.04 -17.31 1.38
N LYS A 247 -14.82 -17.38 2.45
CA LYS A 247 -14.61 -16.53 3.64
C LYS A 247 -13.46 -17.05 4.50
N LEU A 248 -12.52 -16.17 4.84
CA LEU A 248 -11.46 -16.48 5.79
C LEU A 248 -12.03 -16.45 7.22
N PRO A 249 -11.82 -17.51 8.02
CA PRO A 249 -12.56 -17.65 9.27
C PRO A 249 -12.10 -16.71 10.38
N PHE A 250 -10.92 -16.13 10.26
CA PHE A 250 -10.38 -15.12 11.17
C PHE A 250 -10.76 -13.67 10.78
N ILE A 251 -11.44 -13.48 9.64
CA ILE A 251 -11.97 -12.18 9.20
C ILE A 251 -13.45 -12.05 9.59
N HIS A 252 -13.81 -10.91 10.17
CA HIS A 252 -15.21 -10.52 10.36
C HIS A 252 -15.74 -9.88 9.08
N TYR A 253 -16.75 -10.53 8.49
CA TYR A 253 -17.52 -10.00 7.36
C TYR A 253 -18.82 -9.41 7.90
N GLY A 254 -18.91 -8.09 7.91
CA GLY A 254 -20.13 -7.40 8.33
C GLY A 254 -21.16 -7.22 7.21
N ASP A 255 -20.78 -7.48 5.96
CA ASP A 255 -21.60 -7.10 4.80
C ASP A 255 -22.85 -7.99 4.64
N SER A 256 -24.00 -7.36 4.42
CA SER A 256 -25.26 -8.06 4.14
C SER A 256 -26.14 -7.29 3.16
N ALA A 257 -27.01 -8.01 2.45
CA ALA A 257 -27.94 -7.49 1.46
C ALA A 257 -29.27 -8.26 1.53
N GLU A 258 -30.40 -7.55 1.49
CA GLU A 258 -31.75 -8.12 1.38
C GLU A 258 -32.42 -7.65 0.08
N GLU A 259 -33.29 -8.48 -0.50
CA GLU A 259 -34.11 -8.11 -1.68
C GLU A 259 -33.30 -7.62 -2.91
N GLY A 260 -32.02 -8.00 -2.99
CA GLY A 260 -31.11 -7.52 -4.05
C GLY A 260 -30.59 -6.10 -3.83
N ILE A 261 -30.85 -5.49 -2.66
CA ILE A 261 -30.36 -4.17 -2.29
C ILE A 261 -28.92 -4.30 -1.78
N GLN A 262 -28.01 -3.53 -2.36
CA GLN A 262 -26.58 -3.56 -2.02
C GLN A 262 -26.08 -2.18 -1.61
N LEU A 263 -25.14 -2.15 -0.66
CA LEU A 263 -24.33 -0.98 -0.36
C LEU A 263 -22.92 -1.22 -0.88
N THR A 264 -22.41 -0.27 -1.67
CA THR A 264 -21.02 -0.22 -2.09
C THR A 264 -20.41 1.11 -1.68
N LEU A 265 -19.13 1.08 -1.34
CA LEU A 265 -18.36 2.26 -0.97
C LEU A 265 -17.32 2.54 -2.06
N ASN A 266 -16.92 3.80 -2.22
CA ASN A 266 -15.86 4.15 -3.16
C ASN A 266 -14.49 3.58 -2.72
N GLN A 267 -14.31 3.38 -1.41
CA GLN A 267 -13.15 2.71 -0.81
C GLN A 267 -13.51 2.09 0.55
N HIS A 268 -12.57 1.34 1.14
CA HIS A 268 -12.79 0.61 2.40
C HIS A 268 -11.99 1.14 3.58
N SER A 269 -11.05 2.05 3.35
CA SER A 269 -10.35 2.81 4.40
C SER A 269 -10.42 4.29 4.09
N TYR A 270 -10.66 5.10 5.11
CA TYR A 270 -10.80 6.54 5.03
C TYR A 270 -9.96 7.21 6.09
N SER A 271 -9.54 8.42 5.82
CA SER A 271 -8.82 9.26 6.78
C SER A 271 -9.82 9.95 7.72
N PRO A 272 -9.43 10.30 8.96
CA PRO A 272 -10.32 11.03 9.85
C PRO A 272 -10.87 12.32 9.22
N GLY A 273 -12.19 12.40 9.06
CA GLY A 273 -12.88 13.54 8.44
C GLY A 273 -13.03 13.47 6.92
N GLU A 274 -12.45 12.47 6.27
CA GLU A 274 -12.66 12.21 4.84
C GLU A 274 -14.12 11.86 4.56
N ALA A 275 -14.62 12.25 3.39
CA ALA A 275 -15.98 11.96 2.98
C ALA A 275 -16.11 10.51 2.50
N ILE A 276 -17.21 9.85 2.89
CA ILE A 276 -17.54 8.48 2.50
C ILE A 276 -18.64 8.56 1.45
N ASP A 277 -18.37 8.11 0.23
CA ASP A 277 -19.38 8.00 -0.81
C ASP A 277 -19.99 6.61 -0.77
N VAL A 278 -21.30 6.59 -0.50
CA VAL A 278 -22.08 5.37 -0.35
C VAL A 278 -23.02 5.27 -1.55
N THR A 279 -22.88 4.20 -2.31
CA THR A 279 -23.79 3.87 -3.39
C THR A 279 -24.76 2.80 -2.94
N VAL A 280 -26.05 3.05 -3.15
CA VAL A 280 -27.11 2.05 -2.95
C VAL A 280 -27.60 1.60 -4.31
N GLU A 281 -27.65 0.29 -4.51
CA GLU A 281 -28.16 -0.33 -5.73
C GLU A 281 -29.35 -1.25 -5.40
N GLY A 282 -30.31 -1.37 -6.31
CA GLY A 282 -31.51 -2.21 -6.17
C GLY A 282 -32.67 -1.59 -5.38
N ILE A 283 -32.51 -0.39 -4.83
CA ILE A 283 -33.51 0.27 -3.98
C ILE A 283 -34.51 1.13 -4.80
N ASP A 284 -35.40 0.51 -5.58
CA ASP A 284 -36.39 1.23 -6.40
C ASP A 284 -37.84 0.87 -6.04
N SER A 285 -38.19 1.05 -4.76
CA SER A 285 -39.55 0.78 -4.28
C SER A 285 -40.10 1.98 -3.52
N THR A 286 -41.36 2.32 -3.80
CA THR A 286 -42.12 3.38 -3.11
C THR A 286 -42.27 3.11 -1.61
N GLN A 287 -42.02 1.88 -1.15
CA GLN A 287 -42.04 1.54 0.28
C GLN A 287 -40.82 2.07 1.05
N TYR A 288 -39.73 2.45 0.37
CA TYR A 288 -38.46 2.85 1.00
C TYR A 288 -38.14 4.33 0.86
N ILE A 289 -39.17 5.17 0.69
CA ILE A 289 -39.02 6.64 0.59
C ILE A 289 -38.19 7.18 1.75
N TYR A 290 -38.46 6.71 2.97
CA TYR A 290 -37.79 7.19 4.19
C TYR A 290 -36.58 6.36 4.61
N SER A 291 -36.05 5.50 3.73
CA SER A 291 -34.87 4.71 4.07
C SER A 291 -33.68 5.57 4.50
N ARG A 292 -32.96 5.12 5.52
CA ARG A 292 -31.88 5.87 6.17
C ARG A 292 -30.63 5.03 6.31
N ALA A 293 -29.50 5.60 5.95
CA ALA A 293 -28.18 5.04 6.21
C ALA A 293 -27.63 5.59 7.52
N TYR A 294 -27.40 4.70 8.49
CA TYR A 294 -26.87 5.03 9.82
C TYR A 294 -25.41 4.59 9.93
N LEU A 295 -24.64 5.37 10.66
CA LEU A 295 -23.25 5.12 10.95
C LEU A 295 -23.06 4.51 12.34
N TYR A 296 -22.35 3.39 12.40
CA TYR A 296 -22.02 2.72 13.66
C TYR A 296 -20.52 2.50 13.80
N LYS A 297 -20.05 2.54 15.05
CA LYS A 297 -18.73 2.02 15.42
C LYS A 297 -18.84 0.53 15.72
N ILE A 298 -17.98 -0.28 15.11
CA ILE A 298 -17.87 -1.71 15.42
C ILE A 298 -17.15 -1.86 16.76
N THR A 299 -17.65 -2.76 17.61
CA THR A 299 -17.20 -2.93 18.99
C THR A 299 -17.20 -4.40 19.39
N GLY A 300 -16.55 -4.70 20.52
CA GLY A 300 -16.39 -6.07 21.02
C GLY A 300 -15.14 -6.73 20.45
N THR A 301 -14.61 -7.71 21.18
CA THR A 301 -13.38 -8.43 20.82
C THR A 301 -13.53 -9.30 19.57
N ASP A 302 -14.76 -9.74 19.27
CA ASP A 302 -15.08 -10.56 18.10
C ASP A 302 -15.92 -9.79 17.06
N TYR A 303 -15.93 -8.46 17.12
CA TYR A 303 -16.71 -7.60 16.23
C TYR A 303 -18.23 -7.88 16.27
N SER A 304 -18.73 -8.43 17.38
CA SER A 304 -20.12 -8.85 17.56
C SER A 304 -21.08 -7.71 17.93
N GLY A 305 -20.54 -6.55 18.32
CA GLY A 305 -21.32 -5.40 18.76
C GLY A 305 -21.17 -4.19 17.84
N LYS A 306 -22.16 -3.31 17.89
CA LYS A 306 -22.10 -1.99 17.23
C LYS A 306 -22.70 -0.91 18.11
N THR A 307 -22.12 0.29 18.04
CA THR A 307 -22.62 1.47 18.76
C THR A 307 -23.07 2.51 17.74
N ASP A 308 -24.34 2.94 17.84
CA ASP A 308 -24.87 4.02 17.00
C ASP A 308 -24.14 5.32 17.32
N LEU A 309 -23.64 5.99 16.29
CA LEU A 309 -22.95 7.27 16.42
C LEU A 309 -23.88 8.47 16.31
N ASN A 310 -25.20 8.23 16.30
CA ASN A 310 -26.25 9.23 16.11
C ASN A 310 -26.00 10.07 14.85
N ARG A 311 -25.54 9.40 13.78
CA ARG A 311 -25.24 10.02 12.50
C ARG A 311 -25.89 9.20 11.40
N TRP A 312 -26.76 9.85 10.63
CA TRP A 312 -27.51 9.22 9.55
C TRP A 312 -27.92 10.22 8.48
N VAL A 313 -28.23 9.72 7.29
CA VAL A 313 -28.79 10.47 6.17
C VAL A 313 -29.90 9.66 5.49
N TYR A 314 -30.85 10.33 4.84
CA TYR A 314 -31.81 9.68 3.96
C TYR A 314 -31.10 9.18 2.70
N ALA A 315 -31.35 7.93 2.30
CA ALA A 315 -30.70 7.34 1.14
C ALA A 315 -31.11 8.04 -0.18
N ALA A 316 -32.32 8.61 -0.24
CA ALA A 316 -32.85 9.22 -1.45
C ALA A 316 -32.19 10.56 -1.82
N ASN A 317 -31.74 11.35 -0.83
CA ASN A 317 -31.24 12.71 -1.05
C ASN A 317 -29.97 13.06 -0.26
N GLY A 318 -29.46 12.15 0.57
CA GLY A 318 -28.28 12.38 1.40
C GLY A 318 -28.45 13.42 2.51
N ALA A 319 -29.68 13.90 2.76
CA ALA A 319 -29.94 14.90 3.78
C ALA A 319 -30.29 14.27 5.13
N HIS A 320 -29.97 14.97 6.22
CA HIS A 320 -30.38 14.58 7.57
C HIS A 320 -31.66 15.29 8.01
N ASP A 321 -31.85 16.53 7.54
CA ASP A 321 -32.86 17.49 7.98
C ASP A 321 -34.00 17.67 6.96
N VAL A 322 -33.81 17.20 5.73
CA VAL A 322 -34.81 17.31 4.66
C VAL A 322 -35.36 15.93 4.31
N ALA A 323 -36.62 15.69 4.68
CA ALA A 323 -37.32 14.47 4.30
C ALA A 323 -37.47 14.36 2.78
N PRO A 324 -37.27 13.18 2.20
CA PRO A 324 -37.42 12.96 0.76
C PRO A 324 -38.89 12.95 0.34
N VAL A 325 -39.15 13.37 -0.90
CA VAL A 325 -40.49 13.37 -1.52
C VAL A 325 -40.70 12.21 -2.51
N SER A 326 -39.63 11.51 -2.85
CA SER A 326 -39.58 10.39 -3.79
C SER A 326 -38.64 9.31 -3.25
N PRO A 327 -38.84 8.03 -3.62
CA PRO A 327 -37.90 6.98 -3.25
C PRO A 327 -36.51 7.20 -3.86
N PRO A 328 -35.46 6.58 -3.30
CA PRO A 328 -34.16 6.53 -3.94
C PRO A 328 -34.28 5.95 -5.36
N ALA A 329 -33.42 6.38 -6.28
CA ALA A 329 -33.33 5.73 -7.58
C ALA A 329 -32.74 4.32 -7.43
N ALA A 330 -33.02 3.44 -8.40
CA ALA A 330 -32.48 2.07 -8.45
C ALA A 330 -30.95 1.99 -8.26
N LYS A 331 -30.23 3.05 -8.62
CA LYS A 331 -28.84 3.28 -8.26
C LYS A 331 -28.69 4.74 -7.87
N THR A 332 -28.23 5.01 -6.65
CA THR A 332 -27.99 6.36 -6.16
C THR A 332 -26.75 6.41 -5.28
N THR A 333 -26.07 7.54 -5.27
CA THR A 333 -24.89 7.78 -4.43
C THR A 333 -25.15 8.99 -3.54
N PHE A 334 -24.84 8.85 -2.24
CA PHE A 334 -24.88 9.94 -1.28
C PHE A 334 -23.61 9.96 -0.44
N ARG A 335 -23.34 11.11 0.19
CA ARG A 335 -22.11 11.35 0.93
C ARG A 335 -22.37 11.42 2.43
N ILE A 336 -21.59 10.68 3.21
CA ILE A 336 -21.52 10.75 4.67
C ILE A 336 -20.11 11.17 5.06
N ASN A 337 -19.93 12.31 5.73
CA ASN A 337 -18.62 12.65 6.28
C ASN A 337 -18.24 11.66 7.38
N ALA A 338 -16.97 11.24 7.45
CA ALA A 338 -16.40 10.49 8.56
C ALA A 338 -16.29 11.36 9.83
N THR A 339 -17.43 11.82 10.32
CA THR A 339 -17.60 12.67 11.50
C THR A 339 -18.82 12.22 12.30
N ALA A 340 -18.75 12.31 13.62
CA ALA A 340 -19.86 12.04 14.52
C ALA A 340 -19.96 13.12 15.61
N PRO A 341 -21.18 13.40 16.12
CA PRO A 341 -21.35 14.32 17.25
C PRO A 341 -20.63 13.80 18.49
N ASP A 342 -19.86 14.67 19.14
CA ASP A 342 -19.28 14.42 20.46
C ASP A 342 -20.35 14.46 21.56
N LYS A 343 -19.92 14.32 22.82
CA LYS A 343 -20.83 14.39 24.00
C LYS A 343 -21.59 15.72 24.10
N ASN A 344 -21.12 16.77 23.42
CA ASN A 344 -21.71 18.10 23.41
C ASN A 344 -22.52 18.38 22.12
N GLY A 345 -22.65 17.40 21.22
CA GLY A 345 -23.34 17.53 19.94
C GLY A 345 -22.52 18.19 18.83
N THR A 346 -21.24 18.49 19.06
CA THR A 346 -20.34 19.08 18.05
C THR A 346 -19.79 17.97 17.15
N LEU A 347 -19.87 18.13 15.83
CA LEU A 347 -19.30 17.15 14.91
C LEU A 347 -17.78 17.13 15.03
N THR A 348 -17.23 15.93 15.26
CA THR A 348 -15.79 15.65 15.34
C THR A 348 -15.44 14.53 14.37
N ASN A 349 -14.21 14.52 13.85
CA ASN A 349 -13.75 13.44 12.98
C ASN A 349 -13.84 12.10 13.70
N LEU A 350 -14.24 11.06 12.98
CA LEU A 350 -14.23 9.71 13.51
C LEU A 350 -12.80 9.35 13.94
N PRO A 351 -12.61 8.83 15.17
CA PRO A 351 -11.34 8.27 15.57
C PRO A 351 -10.97 7.06 14.70
N VAL A 352 -9.69 6.70 14.69
CA VAL A 352 -9.23 5.46 14.07
C VAL A 352 -10.00 4.25 14.64
N GLY A 353 -10.41 3.35 13.76
CA GLY A 353 -11.13 2.12 14.10
C GLY A 353 -12.03 1.61 12.98
N ASP A 354 -12.75 0.54 13.28
CA ASP A 354 -13.68 -0.10 12.35
C ASP A 354 -15.12 0.40 12.54
N TYR A 355 -15.81 0.58 11.43
CA TYR A 355 -17.14 1.16 11.35
C TYR A 355 -18.02 0.38 10.37
N MET A 356 -19.32 0.58 10.47
CA MET A 356 -20.27 0.07 9.49
C MET A 356 -21.31 1.12 9.13
N ILE A 357 -21.79 1.02 7.90
CA ILE A 357 -22.96 1.75 7.42
C ILE A 357 -24.09 0.75 7.27
N VAL A 358 -25.24 1.07 7.85
CA VAL A 358 -26.41 0.19 7.87
C VAL A 358 -27.58 0.96 7.28
N LEU A 359 -28.11 0.44 6.17
CA LEU A 359 -29.30 0.95 5.52
C LEU A 359 -30.53 0.30 6.14
N TYR A 360 -31.38 1.12 6.74
CA TYR A 360 -32.66 0.72 7.32
C TYR A 360 -33.81 1.11 6.40
N ALA A 361 -34.89 0.35 6.46
CA ALA A 361 -36.11 0.63 5.69
C ALA A 361 -36.74 2.01 6.03
N ASP A 362 -36.59 2.47 7.28
CA ASP A 362 -37.00 3.81 7.71
C ASP A 362 -36.11 4.33 8.87
N SER A 363 -36.15 3.70 10.03
CA SER A 363 -35.36 4.12 11.22
C SER A 363 -34.49 3.01 11.79
N ALA A 364 -33.59 3.33 12.73
CA ALA A 364 -32.64 2.37 13.31
C ALA A 364 -33.28 1.14 14.00
N SER A 365 -34.58 1.20 14.32
CA SER A 365 -35.35 0.08 14.86
C SER A 365 -36.10 -0.75 13.81
N THR A 366 -35.99 -0.38 12.53
CA THR A 366 -36.68 -1.07 11.43
C THR A 366 -35.82 -2.16 10.81
N ARG A 367 -36.34 -2.82 9.78
CA ARG A 367 -35.62 -3.85 9.04
C ARG A 367 -34.35 -3.28 8.40
N ILE A 368 -33.26 -4.05 8.48
CA ILE A 368 -32.00 -3.77 7.78
C ILE A 368 -32.18 -4.24 6.33
N LEU A 369 -31.94 -3.35 5.37
CA LEU A 369 -31.99 -3.66 3.94
C LEU A 369 -30.61 -4.08 3.43
N ALA A 370 -29.56 -3.42 3.89
CA ALA A 370 -28.19 -3.74 3.55
C ALA A 370 -27.24 -3.12 4.58
N GLN A 371 -26.04 -3.67 4.71
CA GLN A 371 -24.99 -3.06 5.52
C GLN A 371 -23.62 -3.37 4.92
N THR A 372 -22.65 -2.50 5.17
CA THR A 372 -21.25 -2.69 4.75
C THR A 372 -20.28 -2.12 5.77
N THR A 373 -19.07 -2.66 5.84
CA THR A 373 -18.02 -2.17 6.75
C THR A 373 -16.98 -1.30 6.06
N PHE A 374 -16.35 -0.43 6.85
CA PHE A 374 -15.19 0.35 6.44
C PHE A 374 -14.31 0.66 7.66
N ARG A 375 -13.11 1.14 7.39
CA ARG A 375 -12.17 1.55 8.43
C ARG A 375 -11.86 3.04 8.34
N VAL A 376 -11.64 3.65 9.50
CA VAL A 376 -10.95 4.94 9.59
C VAL A 376 -9.55 4.69 10.08
N SER A 377 -8.55 5.14 9.33
CA SER A 377 -7.13 4.96 9.62
C SER A 377 -6.40 6.29 9.48
N ASN A 378 -5.41 6.56 10.35
CA ASN A 378 -4.56 7.72 10.15
C ASN A 378 -3.77 7.56 8.85
N PRO A 379 -3.47 8.66 8.12
CA PRO A 379 -2.48 8.62 7.08
C PRO A 379 -1.13 8.19 7.70
N ARG A 380 -0.38 7.40 6.94
CA ARG A 380 0.84 6.74 7.44
C ARG A 380 1.94 6.73 6.41
N ILE A 381 3.17 6.68 6.89
CA ILE A 381 4.35 6.44 6.06
C ILE A 381 4.34 4.95 5.70
N CYS A 382 4.09 4.64 4.44
CA CYS A 382 3.97 3.27 3.93
C CYS A 382 5.25 2.73 3.32
N ASN A 383 6.24 3.57 3.09
CA ASN A 383 7.60 3.14 2.78
C ASN A 383 8.52 4.27 3.22
N SER A 384 9.78 3.97 3.48
CA SER A 384 10.83 4.98 3.52
C SER A 384 12.17 4.36 3.20
N SER A 385 13.04 5.11 2.55
CA SER A 385 14.37 4.64 2.19
C SER A 385 15.34 5.79 2.14
N TYR A 386 16.59 5.51 2.53
CA TYR A 386 17.69 6.40 2.27
C TYR A 386 18.38 6.01 0.98
N ILE A 387 18.67 6.99 0.15
CA ILE A 387 19.27 6.81 -1.16
C ILE A 387 20.49 7.71 -1.23
N THR A 388 21.60 7.11 -1.63
CA THR A 388 22.79 7.85 -2.02
C THR A 388 22.76 8.04 -3.53
N ILE A 389 22.81 9.30 -3.97
CA ILE A 389 22.95 9.66 -5.38
C ILE A 389 24.39 10.11 -5.59
N ASP A 390 25.14 9.37 -6.40
CA ASP A 390 26.48 9.79 -6.80
C ASP A 390 26.41 11.10 -7.60
N ARG A 391 27.23 12.07 -7.21
CA ARG A 391 27.45 13.31 -7.93
C ARG A 391 28.79 13.27 -8.64
N TYR A 392 28.75 13.49 -9.95
CA TYR A 392 29.92 13.83 -10.73
C TYR A 392 29.94 15.35 -10.91
N SER A 393 30.87 16.03 -10.23
CA SER A 393 31.17 17.44 -10.45
C SER A 393 32.58 17.57 -11.00
N THR A 394 32.74 18.32 -12.08
CA THR A 394 34.04 18.81 -12.52
C THR A 394 34.17 20.27 -12.12
N VAL A 395 34.91 20.54 -11.04
CA VAL A 395 35.48 21.87 -10.79
C VAL A 395 36.92 21.82 -11.31
N ALA A 396 37.25 22.65 -12.31
CA ALA A 396 38.61 22.79 -12.85
C ALA A 396 39.26 21.50 -13.41
N GLY A 397 38.48 20.60 -14.02
CA GLY A 397 39.03 19.43 -14.71
C GLY A 397 39.48 18.28 -13.81
N GLU A 398 39.30 18.37 -12.48
CA GLU A 398 39.49 17.25 -11.58
C GLU A 398 38.17 16.50 -11.33
N TYR A 399 38.24 15.18 -11.45
CA TYR A 399 37.17 14.25 -11.09
C TYR A 399 37.10 14.09 -9.58
N LYS A 400 36.01 14.56 -8.95
CA LYS A 400 35.74 14.28 -7.54
C LYS A 400 34.41 13.55 -7.42
N PRO A 401 34.40 12.27 -6.98
CA PRO A 401 33.17 11.62 -6.59
C PRO A 401 32.66 12.32 -5.32
N ASN A 402 31.53 13.02 -5.45
CA ASN A 402 30.74 13.46 -4.32
C ASN A 402 29.47 12.61 -4.29
N SER A 403 28.76 12.56 -3.17
CA SER A 403 27.44 11.93 -3.12
C SER A 403 26.46 12.81 -2.36
N GLU A 404 25.18 12.66 -2.68
CA GLU A 404 24.08 13.28 -1.93
C GLU A 404 23.22 12.22 -1.27
N GLY A 405 22.86 12.49 -0.02
CA GLY A 405 21.86 11.76 0.72
C GLY A 405 20.46 12.29 0.48
N TRP A 406 19.55 11.38 0.17
CA TRP A 406 18.13 11.66 0.02
C TRP A 406 17.31 10.66 0.81
N ILE A 407 16.24 11.14 1.41
CA ILE A 407 15.24 10.34 2.10
C ILE A 407 13.99 10.37 1.24
N ASP A 408 13.64 9.22 0.68
CA ASP A 408 12.43 9.01 -0.10
C ASP A 408 11.41 8.29 0.77
N PHE A 409 10.15 8.73 0.74
CA PHE A 409 9.07 8.06 1.44
C PHE A 409 7.71 8.36 0.81
N THR A 410 6.75 7.47 1.07
CA THR A 410 5.38 7.60 0.61
C THR A 410 4.45 7.71 1.81
N ILE A 411 3.60 8.74 1.80
CA ILE A 411 2.47 8.84 2.73
C ILE A 411 1.24 8.26 2.03
N CYS A 412 0.65 7.21 2.60
CA CYS A 412 -0.66 6.72 2.18
C CYS A 412 -1.77 7.35 3.00
N GLY A 413 -2.91 7.57 2.35
CA GLY A 413 -4.09 8.12 2.98
C GLY A 413 -4.13 9.64 2.84
N GLU A 414 -5.33 10.18 2.95
CA GLU A 414 -5.58 11.60 2.79
C GLU A 414 -5.22 12.36 4.06
N ILE A 415 -4.57 13.51 3.90
CA ILE A 415 -4.29 14.42 5.01
C ILE A 415 -5.37 15.49 5.01
N MET A 416 -6.35 15.32 5.90
CA MET A 416 -7.46 16.28 6.08
C MET A 416 -7.07 17.53 6.90
N ALA A 417 -5.77 17.75 7.13
CA ALA A 417 -5.27 18.85 7.93
C ALA A 417 -5.35 20.19 7.17
N PRO A 418 -5.53 21.34 7.86
CA PRO A 418 -5.37 22.64 7.23
C PRO A 418 -4.01 22.75 6.54
N LYS A 419 -3.98 23.36 5.35
CA LYS A 419 -2.74 23.56 4.57
C LYS A 419 -1.60 24.03 5.48
N ALA A 420 -0.45 23.37 5.39
CA ALA A 420 0.77 23.67 6.16
C ALA A 420 0.68 23.45 7.69
N THR A 421 -0.07 22.43 8.14
CA THR A 421 -0.01 21.99 9.55
C THR A 421 0.50 20.57 9.72
N ALA A 422 0.35 19.71 8.70
CA ALA A 422 0.98 18.41 8.69
C ALA A 422 2.44 18.52 8.21
N TRP A 423 3.35 17.88 8.93
CA TRP A 423 4.78 17.93 8.64
C TRP A 423 5.45 16.60 8.97
N VAL A 424 6.60 16.39 8.37
CA VAL A 424 7.43 15.20 8.53
C VAL A 424 8.78 15.62 9.06
N GLY A 425 9.29 14.89 10.04
CA GLY A 425 10.63 15.08 10.58
C GLY A 425 11.46 13.80 10.56
N VAL A 426 12.78 13.96 10.50
CA VAL A 426 13.76 12.89 10.61
C VAL A 426 14.40 12.90 11.99
N TYR A 427 14.46 11.73 12.62
CA TYR A 427 14.95 11.53 14.00
C TYR A 427 15.82 10.28 14.10
N PRO A 428 16.60 10.12 15.20
CA PRO A 428 17.17 8.83 15.55
C PRO A 428 16.07 7.76 15.70
N GLU A 429 16.36 6.54 15.28
CA GLU A 429 15.42 5.40 15.32
C GLU A 429 14.78 5.21 16.71
N ASN A 430 15.58 5.36 17.77
CA ASN A 430 15.20 5.16 19.15
C ASN A 430 14.53 6.37 19.84
N GLU A 431 14.36 7.50 19.14
CA GLU A 431 13.71 8.68 19.71
C GLU A 431 12.22 8.43 19.93
N THR A 432 11.67 8.91 21.04
CA THR A 432 10.24 8.80 21.39
C THR A 432 9.66 10.08 21.99
N PHE A 433 10.49 11.08 22.29
CA PHE A 433 10.13 12.35 22.90
C PHE A 433 10.29 13.50 21.92
N TYR A 434 9.39 13.53 20.93
CA TYR A 434 9.37 14.57 19.91
C TYR A 434 9.04 15.95 20.52
N GLY A 435 9.73 17.00 20.06
CA GLY A 435 9.57 18.38 20.55
C GLY A 435 10.49 18.77 21.71
N TYR A 436 11.17 17.80 22.33
CA TYR A 436 12.35 18.06 23.15
C TYR A 436 13.64 17.89 22.32
N SER A 437 13.66 16.86 21.48
CA SER A 437 14.70 16.64 20.48
C SER A 437 14.32 17.34 19.17
N ASP A 438 15.25 18.12 18.62
CA ASP A 438 15.08 18.73 17.31
C ASP A 438 15.16 17.66 16.22
N SER A 439 14.32 17.80 15.19
CA SER A 439 14.45 16.99 13.98
C SER A 439 15.71 17.39 13.22
N PHE A 440 16.42 16.41 12.65
CA PHE A 440 17.60 16.68 11.82
C PHE A 440 17.26 17.47 10.56
N VAL A 441 16.13 17.14 9.95
CA VAL A 441 15.54 17.83 8.81
C VAL A 441 14.04 17.57 8.82
N TRP A 442 13.26 18.57 8.42
CA TRP A 442 11.81 18.47 8.39
C TRP A 442 11.24 19.25 7.22
N HIS A 443 10.05 18.86 6.75
CA HIS A 443 9.28 19.58 5.73
C HIS A 443 7.78 19.49 6.04
N TYR A 444 7.02 20.51 5.64
CA TYR A 444 5.56 20.40 5.59
C TYR A 444 5.15 19.45 4.46
N VAL A 445 4.08 18.68 4.68
CA VAL A 445 3.64 17.68 3.68
C VAL A 445 3.12 18.34 2.39
N ASP A 446 2.61 19.57 2.46
CA ASP A 446 2.12 20.30 1.28
C ASP A 446 3.19 21.19 0.62
N ASP A 447 4.47 20.97 0.92
CA ASP A 447 5.57 21.69 0.27
C ASP A 447 5.75 21.19 -1.18
N TYR A 448 5.36 22.02 -2.15
CA TYR A 448 5.31 21.69 -3.58
C TYR A 448 6.70 21.37 -4.18
N LEU A 449 7.79 21.75 -3.51
CA LEU A 449 9.16 21.46 -3.98
C LEU A 449 9.59 20.02 -3.67
N THR A 450 9.01 19.41 -2.65
CA THR A 450 9.41 18.09 -2.14
C THR A 450 8.31 17.04 -2.26
N THR A 451 7.10 17.46 -2.62
CA THR A 451 5.91 16.61 -2.64
C THR A 451 5.36 16.50 -4.05
N ASP A 452 5.42 15.29 -4.60
CA ASP A 452 4.68 14.93 -5.80
C ASP A 452 3.36 14.29 -5.38
N TYR A 453 2.25 14.95 -5.73
CA TYR A 453 0.91 14.43 -5.48
C TYR A 453 0.52 13.47 -6.59
N HIS A 454 0.21 12.24 -6.21
CA HIS A 454 -0.28 11.23 -7.13
C HIS A 454 -1.65 10.75 -6.66
N SER A 455 -2.60 10.83 -7.59
CA SER A 455 -3.84 10.06 -7.51
C SER A 455 -3.70 8.92 -8.50
N GLY A 456 -3.23 7.77 -8.03
CA GLY A 456 -3.30 6.54 -8.80
C GLY A 456 -4.68 5.92 -8.61
N SER A 457 -5.45 5.78 -9.69
CA SER A 457 -6.63 4.92 -9.67
C SER A 457 -6.17 3.53 -10.09
N VAL A 458 -6.07 2.60 -9.15
CA VAL A 458 -5.79 1.20 -9.49
C VAL A 458 -7.10 0.44 -9.35
N GLY A 459 -7.68 0.03 -10.49
CA GLY A 459 -8.94 -0.70 -10.51
C GLY A 459 -10.11 0.04 -9.85
N GLY A 460 -10.21 1.35 -10.06
CA GLY A 460 -11.29 2.17 -9.47
C GLY A 460 -11.15 2.44 -7.97
N TYR A 461 -10.01 2.13 -7.36
CA TYR A 461 -9.65 2.62 -6.01
C TYR A 461 -8.78 3.85 -6.15
N ASP A 462 -9.37 5.02 -5.93
CA ASP A 462 -8.62 6.27 -5.80
C ASP A 462 -7.93 6.27 -4.43
N ARG A 463 -6.66 5.90 -4.39
CA ARG A 463 -5.85 6.06 -3.19
C ARG A 463 -5.01 7.32 -3.32
N PRO A 464 -5.27 8.36 -2.52
CA PRO A 464 -4.33 9.46 -2.43
C PRO A 464 -3.06 8.95 -1.75
N TYR A 465 -1.94 9.11 -2.45
CA TYR A 465 -0.64 8.96 -1.86
C TYR A 465 0.24 10.15 -2.26
N LYS A 466 1.14 10.51 -1.36
CA LYS A 466 2.09 11.60 -1.55
C LYS A 466 3.49 11.00 -1.55
N TYR A 467 4.18 11.11 -2.67
CA TYR A 467 5.62 10.85 -2.69
C TYR A 467 6.32 12.08 -2.16
N MET A 468 7.21 11.86 -1.22
CA MET A 468 8.00 12.91 -0.61
C MET A 468 9.47 12.55 -0.68
N ARG A 469 10.28 13.59 -0.88
CA ARG A 469 11.73 13.51 -0.89
C ARG A 469 12.33 14.64 -0.07
N ILE A 470 13.22 14.29 0.85
CA ILE A 470 13.93 15.25 1.69
C ILE A 470 15.44 15.05 1.50
N ARG A 471 16.17 16.13 1.23
CA ARG A 471 17.63 16.07 1.17
C ARG A 471 18.20 15.99 2.58
N TYR A 472 19.07 15.02 2.83
CA TYR A 472 19.76 14.89 4.10
C TYR A 472 21.07 14.13 3.91
N ASP A 473 22.20 14.84 3.97
CA ASP A 473 23.51 14.22 3.82
C ASP A 473 23.95 13.62 5.16
N THR A 474 24.06 12.29 5.25
CA THR A 474 24.51 11.58 6.45
C THR A 474 25.37 10.35 6.14
N SER A 475 26.28 10.00 7.05
CA SER A 475 27.07 8.77 6.99
C SER A 475 26.45 7.60 7.76
N ILE A 476 25.35 7.83 8.48
CA ILE A 476 24.68 6.83 9.34
C ILE A 476 23.15 6.76 9.08
N PRO A 477 22.72 6.57 7.83
CA PRO A 477 21.28 6.57 7.48
C PRO A 477 20.46 5.45 8.15
N ASN A 478 21.05 4.28 8.37
CA ASN A 478 20.34 3.09 8.89
C ASN A 478 19.98 3.16 10.39
N GLY A 479 20.28 4.26 11.08
CA GLY A 479 19.89 4.48 12.48
C GLY A 479 18.87 5.61 12.63
N LEU A 480 18.16 5.93 11.56
CA LEU A 480 17.22 7.04 11.47
C LEU A 480 15.82 6.52 11.17
N LYS A 481 14.83 7.37 11.44
CA LYS A 481 13.45 7.17 11.04
C LYS A 481 12.80 8.46 10.58
N VAL A 482 11.76 8.30 9.78
CA VAL A 482 10.86 9.36 9.35
C VAL A 482 9.61 9.32 10.22
N VAL A 483 9.14 10.48 10.66
CA VAL A 483 8.00 10.61 11.57
C VAL A 483 7.00 11.62 11.01
N LEU A 484 5.75 11.22 10.88
CA LEU A 484 4.65 12.06 10.39
C LEU A 484 3.84 12.65 11.56
N PHE A 485 3.55 13.94 11.46
CA PHE A 485 2.69 14.70 12.37
C PHE A 485 1.56 15.38 11.57
N LEU A 486 0.34 15.38 12.11
CA LEU A 486 -0.84 15.96 11.42
C LEU A 486 -1.16 17.40 11.80
N ASN A 487 -0.41 17.96 12.75
CA ASN A 487 -0.57 19.33 13.20
C ASN A 487 0.79 19.86 13.69
N ASN A 488 0.82 21.14 14.06
CA ASN A 488 2.03 21.80 14.59
C ASN A 488 2.51 21.26 15.96
N GLY A 489 1.82 20.25 16.51
CA GLY A 489 2.25 19.52 17.69
C GLY A 489 3.23 18.39 17.36
N TYR A 490 3.65 17.70 18.41
CA TYR A 490 4.65 16.64 18.37
C TYR A 490 4.08 15.25 18.67
N THR A 491 2.77 15.07 18.43
CA THR A 491 2.12 13.76 18.52
C THR A 491 2.30 13.03 17.19
N ALA A 492 3.25 12.10 17.15
CA ALA A 492 3.49 11.27 15.98
C ALA A 492 2.24 10.43 15.65
N VAL A 493 1.90 10.36 14.36
CA VAL A 493 0.82 9.49 13.87
C VAL A 493 1.33 8.29 13.10
N SER A 494 2.56 8.36 12.59
CA SER A 494 3.22 7.28 11.89
C SER A 494 4.74 7.46 11.93
N GLU A 495 5.45 6.35 12.01
CA GLU A 495 6.90 6.27 12.06
C GLU A 495 7.36 5.17 11.12
N HIS A 496 8.49 5.38 10.43
CA HIS A 496 9.09 4.36 9.58
C HIS A 496 10.61 4.46 9.60
N ASN A 497 11.27 3.32 9.83
CA ASN A 497 12.72 3.22 9.87
C ASN A 497 13.33 3.39 8.46
N LEU A 498 14.48 4.04 8.41
CA LEU A 498 15.23 4.26 7.17
C LEU A 498 16.28 3.19 6.97
N TYR A 499 16.35 2.69 5.74
CA TYR A 499 17.40 1.79 5.29
C TYR A 499 17.98 2.29 3.99
N THR A 500 19.30 2.13 3.86
CA THR A 500 20.01 2.48 2.64
C THR A 500 19.67 1.46 1.56
N ILE A 501 19.14 1.95 0.46
CA ILE A 501 18.95 1.17 -0.77
C ILE A 501 19.65 1.87 -1.92
N ARG A 502 19.96 1.13 -2.97
CA ARG A 502 20.29 1.73 -4.25
C ARG A 502 19.00 2.22 -4.90
N LYS A 503 19.03 3.44 -5.43
CA LYS A 503 18.08 3.83 -6.46
C LYS A 503 18.69 3.45 -7.81
N PRO A 504 17.89 2.96 -8.77
CA PRO A 504 18.33 2.94 -10.16
C PRO A 504 18.70 4.39 -10.48
N THR A 505 19.97 4.67 -10.71
CA THR A 505 20.47 6.04 -10.76
C THR A 505 19.72 6.82 -11.83
N ASP A 506 19.03 7.88 -11.41
CA ASP A 506 18.72 9.00 -12.29
C ASP A 506 20.07 9.50 -12.83
N ILE A 507 20.30 9.30 -14.13
CA ILE A 507 20.94 10.24 -15.06
C ILE A 507 21.94 11.19 -14.37
N THR A 508 23.23 10.96 -14.56
CA THR A 508 24.26 11.90 -14.10
C THR A 508 25.26 12.25 -15.19
N THR A 509 25.36 13.55 -15.52
CA THR A 509 26.57 14.41 -15.49
C THR A 509 26.31 15.61 -16.42
N VAL A 510 26.46 16.84 -15.91
CA VAL A 510 26.53 18.07 -16.73
C VAL A 510 27.99 18.42 -16.97
N HIS A 511 28.44 18.39 -18.22
CA HIS A 511 29.73 18.97 -18.62
C HIS A 511 29.49 20.29 -19.37
N PRO A 512 29.77 21.46 -18.79
CA PRO A 512 29.75 22.70 -19.57
C PRO A 512 30.83 22.65 -20.65
N GLN A 513 30.49 22.96 -21.90
CA GLN A 513 31.46 23.17 -22.98
C GLN A 513 31.35 24.59 -23.54
N ASP A 514 32.46 25.16 -24.00
CA ASP A 514 32.48 26.44 -24.71
C ASP A 514 32.13 26.28 -26.20
N ASN A 515 31.29 27.21 -26.66
CA ASN A 515 30.44 27.31 -27.87
C ASN A 515 31.04 26.92 -29.25
N PRO A 516 30.19 26.56 -30.26
CA PRO A 516 29.69 27.59 -31.19
C PRO A 516 28.26 27.37 -31.78
N GLY A 517 27.36 28.35 -31.57
CA GLY A 517 26.30 28.78 -32.50
C GLY A 517 24.97 27.97 -32.56
N GLY A 518 23.84 28.67 -32.37
CA GLY A 518 22.47 28.14 -32.56
C GLY A 518 22.03 27.07 -31.55
N VAL A 519 20.71 26.81 -31.45
CA VAL A 519 20.23 25.68 -30.63
C VAL A 519 20.51 24.36 -31.38
N ASN A 520 21.23 23.42 -30.76
CA ASN A 520 21.55 22.14 -31.39
C ASN A 520 21.64 20.99 -30.38
N LEU A 521 21.44 19.76 -30.88
CA LEU A 521 21.65 18.49 -30.19
C LEU A 521 22.57 17.60 -31.03
N SER A 522 23.57 17.02 -30.37
CA SER A 522 24.45 15.99 -30.91
C SER A 522 24.39 14.74 -30.05
N VAL A 523 24.08 13.62 -30.68
CA VAL A 523 23.89 12.31 -30.04
C VAL A 523 24.26 11.23 -31.07
N GLY A 524 24.84 10.11 -30.61
CA GLY A 524 25.08 8.95 -31.45
C GLY A 524 23.81 8.41 -32.13
N SER A 525 23.97 7.67 -33.22
CA SER A 525 22.85 7.16 -34.02
C SER A 525 22.23 5.86 -33.49
N SER A 526 22.97 5.10 -32.67
CA SER A 526 22.56 3.78 -32.19
C SER A 526 23.08 3.48 -30.79
N TYR A 527 22.26 2.86 -29.95
CA TYR A 527 22.59 2.47 -28.57
C TYR A 527 21.99 1.09 -28.25
N ALA A 528 22.67 0.32 -27.40
CA ALA A 528 22.11 -0.93 -26.90
C ALA A 528 20.98 -0.62 -25.89
N SER A 529 19.95 -1.46 -25.86
CA SER A 529 18.94 -1.39 -24.80
C SER A 529 19.57 -1.43 -23.40
N GLY A 530 19.13 -0.55 -22.51
CA GLY A 530 19.65 -0.40 -21.14
C GLY A 530 20.97 0.37 -21.00
N SER A 531 21.60 0.78 -22.11
CA SER A 531 22.88 1.52 -22.07
C SER A 531 22.72 3.03 -21.88
N ASP A 532 23.83 3.71 -21.60
CA ASP A 532 23.88 5.17 -21.47
C ASP A 532 23.88 5.88 -22.84
N ILE A 533 23.06 6.92 -22.94
CA ILE A 533 22.89 7.79 -24.11
C ILE A 533 23.50 9.14 -23.78
N PHE A 534 24.68 9.42 -24.36
CA PHE A 534 25.38 10.69 -24.19
C PHE A 534 24.85 11.72 -25.18
N ILE A 535 24.40 12.87 -24.65
CA ILE A 535 23.72 13.90 -25.43
C ILE A 535 24.39 15.24 -25.18
N ASP A 536 25.02 15.79 -26.21
CA ASP A 536 25.56 17.14 -26.21
C ASP A 536 24.50 18.13 -26.69
N TYR A 537 24.37 19.26 -26.00
CA TYR A 537 23.44 20.33 -26.32
C TYR A 537 24.14 21.69 -26.31
N ASN A 538 23.63 22.62 -27.12
CA ASN A 538 24.13 23.99 -27.22
C ASN A 538 22.98 24.98 -27.46
N GLY A 539 23.22 26.25 -27.14
CA GLY A 539 22.33 27.38 -27.45
C GLY A 539 21.12 27.52 -26.54
N VAL A 540 21.11 26.85 -25.39
CA VAL A 540 20.01 26.93 -24.42
C VAL A 540 19.96 28.33 -23.78
N THR A 541 18.77 28.90 -23.70
CA THR A 541 18.53 30.23 -23.12
C THR A 541 17.52 30.22 -21.98
N GLY A 542 16.77 29.13 -21.80
CA GLY A 542 15.81 28.96 -20.71
C GLY A 542 16.43 28.23 -19.52
N LYS A 543 16.13 28.70 -18.30
CA LYS A 543 16.54 28.03 -17.05
C LYS A 543 15.87 26.66 -16.86
N ASP A 544 14.66 26.51 -17.40
CA ASP A 544 13.84 25.30 -17.31
C ASP A 544 13.93 24.45 -18.58
N ALA A 545 14.93 24.68 -19.44
CA ALA A 545 15.13 23.85 -20.62
C ALA A 545 15.51 22.42 -20.20
N TRP A 546 14.94 21.43 -20.86
CA TRP A 546 15.11 20.02 -20.52
C TRP A 546 15.27 19.15 -21.77
N ILE A 547 15.87 17.99 -21.60
CA ILE A 547 16.07 16.99 -22.66
C ILE A 547 15.30 15.73 -22.27
N GLY A 548 14.51 15.21 -23.20
CA GLY A 548 13.73 14.00 -23.03
C GLY A 548 13.99 12.97 -24.11
N LEU A 549 13.79 11.70 -23.74
CA LEU A 549 13.75 10.56 -24.66
C LEU A 549 12.29 10.18 -24.91
N ALA A 550 11.83 10.24 -26.15
CA ALA A 550 10.45 10.03 -26.54
C ALA A 550 10.31 9.00 -27.66
N TYR A 551 9.10 8.47 -27.87
CA TYR A 551 8.80 7.65 -29.03
C TYR A 551 8.69 8.52 -30.29
N VAL A 552 9.10 7.98 -31.45
CA VAL A 552 8.90 8.64 -32.74
C VAL A 552 7.42 8.93 -32.96
N GLY A 553 7.11 10.16 -33.38
CA GLY A 553 5.74 10.63 -33.58
C GLY A 553 5.00 11.07 -32.32
N ARG A 554 5.62 10.92 -31.13
CA ARG A 554 5.04 11.33 -29.84
C ARG A 554 6.03 12.18 -29.01
N PRO A 555 6.59 13.28 -29.56
CA PRO A 555 7.60 14.09 -28.85
C PRO A 555 7.02 14.91 -27.69
N TYR A 556 5.71 14.84 -27.43
CA TYR A 556 5.06 15.53 -26.30
C TYR A 556 4.62 14.54 -25.20
N GLU A 557 4.90 13.25 -25.37
CA GLU A 557 4.54 12.20 -24.42
C GLU A 557 5.79 11.73 -23.66
N ASN A 558 5.94 12.14 -22.41
CA ASN A 558 7.02 11.67 -21.52
C ASN A 558 6.71 10.27 -20.94
N LYS A 559 6.49 9.30 -21.84
CA LYS A 559 6.09 7.91 -21.50
C LYS A 559 7.26 6.98 -21.18
N THR A 560 8.47 7.33 -21.63
CA THR A 560 9.68 6.60 -21.23
C THR A 560 10.09 6.95 -19.80
N GLY A 561 9.62 8.08 -19.25
CA GLY A 561 10.09 8.59 -17.96
C GLY A 561 11.56 9.02 -17.98
N MET A 562 12.23 9.03 -19.14
CA MET A 562 13.63 9.39 -19.30
C MET A 562 13.75 10.84 -19.76
N TRP A 563 14.08 11.73 -18.82
CA TRP A 563 14.31 13.14 -19.11
C TRP A 563 15.19 13.78 -18.03
N CYS A 564 15.72 14.97 -18.32
CA CYS A 564 16.42 15.79 -17.34
C CYS A 564 16.47 17.27 -17.77
N TYR A 565 16.49 18.20 -16.81
CA TYR A 565 16.79 19.59 -17.04
C TYR A 565 18.25 19.75 -17.49
N THR A 566 18.47 20.58 -18.49
CA THR A 566 19.80 20.90 -19.04
C THR A 566 20.72 21.50 -17.98
N ALA A 567 20.18 22.39 -17.15
CA ALA A 567 20.92 23.09 -16.11
C ALA A 567 21.46 22.17 -15.01
N THR A 568 20.71 21.10 -14.69
CA THR A 568 20.99 20.22 -13.54
C THR A 568 21.48 18.85 -13.97
N GLY A 569 21.12 18.42 -15.18
CA GLY A 569 21.21 17.03 -15.61
C GLY A 569 20.29 16.12 -14.80
N LYS A 570 19.23 16.65 -14.15
CA LYS A 570 18.32 15.90 -13.27
C LYS A 570 16.85 16.10 -13.64
N GLN A 571 15.95 15.27 -13.13
CA GLN A 571 14.49 15.45 -13.28
C GLN A 571 13.89 16.56 -12.40
N TRP A 572 14.72 17.43 -11.83
CA TRP A 572 14.29 18.57 -11.04
C TRP A 572 15.14 19.81 -11.31
N THR A 573 14.55 20.98 -11.08
CA THR A 573 15.16 22.29 -11.28
C THR A 573 16.03 22.70 -10.08
N ILE A 574 16.71 23.84 -10.19
CA ILE A 574 17.35 24.55 -9.05
C ILE A 574 16.63 25.90 -8.93
N ASP A 575 16.37 26.37 -7.69
CA ASP A 575 15.65 27.62 -7.40
C ASP A 575 16.42 28.90 -7.72
N ASP A 576 17.68 28.78 -8.15
CA ASP A 576 18.50 29.91 -8.59
C ASP A 576 18.09 30.36 -10.00
N VAL A 577 17.33 31.46 -10.06
CA VAL A 577 16.81 32.08 -11.27
C VAL A 577 17.91 32.51 -12.26
N SER A 578 19.18 32.58 -11.82
CA SER A 578 20.32 32.99 -12.64
C SER A 578 21.09 31.82 -13.28
N HIS A 579 20.80 30.58 -12.88
CA HIS A 579 21.58 29.41 -13.29
C HIS A 579 21.10 28.84 -14.64
N ILE A 580 21.63 29.37 -15.75
CA ILE A 580 21.39 28.85 -17.10
C ILE A 580 22.66 28.20 -17.63
N VAL A 581 22.60 26.90 -17.93
CA VAL A 581 23.67 26.20 -18.65
C VAL A 581 23.38 26.29 -20.15
N LYS A 582 24.09 27.18 -20.84
CA LYS A 582 23.87 27.46 -22.26
C LYS A 582 24.27 26.32 -23.19
N SER A 583 25.21 25.49 -22.73
CA SER A 583 25.83 24.41 -23.49
C SER A 583 26.39 23.37 -22.54
N GLY A 584 26.20 22.11 -22.87
CA GLY A 584 26.82 21.03 -22.13
C GLY A 584 26.44 19.65 -22.60
N ARG A 585 26.78 18.64 -21.81
CA ARG A 585 26.40 17.24 -22.02
C ARG A 585 25.44 16.79 -20.92
N VAL A 586 24.45 15.96 -21.26
CA VAL A 586 23.67 15.14 -20.32
C VAL A 586 23.74 13.67 -20.71
N VAL A 587 23.36 12.78 -19.79
CA VAL A 587 23.35 11.34 -20.03
C VAL A 587 21.97 10.78 -19.73
N LEU A 588 21.20 10.40 -20.73
CA LEU A 588 19.96 9.63 -20.51
C LEU A 588 20.28 8.14 -20.49
N SER A 589 19.40 7.32 -19.92
CA SER A 589 19.52 5.87 -20.03
C SER A 589 18.57 5.34 -21.11
N ALA A 590 18.98 4.30 -21.84
CA ALA A 590 18.14 3.58 -22.79
C ALA A 590 17.17 2.61 -22.08
N ASN A 591 16.50 3.11 -21.05
CA ASN A 591 15.52 2.41 -20.24
C ASN A 591 14.18 3.18 -20.27
N THR A 592 13.08 2.53 -19.93
CA THR A 592 11.89 3.22 -19.41
C THR A 592 12.00 3.29 -17.89
N LEU A 593 11.80 4.47 -17.32
CA LEU A 593 11.53 4.64 -15.89
C LEU A 593 10.03 4.49 -15.67
N ASP A 594 9.67 3.43 -14.97
CA ASP A 594 8.39 3.37 -14.30
C ASP A 594 8.40 4.43 -13.17
N LYS A 595 7.52 5.42 -13.30
CA LYS A 595 7.46 6.57 -12.40
C LYS A 595 6.94 6.22 -11.02
N ASP A 596 6.19 5.12 -10.92
CA ASP A 596 5.55 4.69 -9.69
C ASP A 596 6.46 3.73 -8.92
N SER A 597 7.17 2.83 -9.61
CA SER A 597 8.09 1.88 -8.98
C SER A 597 9.55 2.37 -8.92
N GLY A 598 9.89 3.37 -9.74
CA GLY A 598 11.26 3.85 -9.94
C GLY A 598 12.16 2.85 -10.68
N ILE A 599 11.58 1.81 -11.28
CA ILE A 599 12.32 0.73 -11.95
C ILE A 599 12.70 1.19 -13.35
N LEU A 600 13.97 0.96 -13.69
CA LEU A 600 14.45 1.02 -15.06
C LEU A 600 14.20 -0.32 -15.74
N ALA A 601 13.41 -0.32 -16.81
CA ALA A 601 13.26 -1.45 -17.71
C ALA A 601 13.94 -1.15 -19.05
N PRO A 602 14.75 -2.06 -19.63
CA PRO A 602 15.42 -1.80 -20.89
C PRO A 602 14.46 -1.42 -22.02
N LEU A 603 14.77 -0.37 -22.79
CA LEU A 603 13.92 0.07 -23.90
C LEU A 603 13.82 -1.03 -24.96
N PRO A 604 12.63 -1.32 -25.49
CA PRO A 604 12.49 -2.19 -26.64
C PRO A 604 13.31 -1.68 -27.82
N ALA A 605 13.90 -2.59 -28.59
CA ALA A 605 14.60 -2.23 -29.82
C ALA A 605 13.66 -1.48 -30.78
N GLY A 606 14.12 -0.36 -31.33
CA GLY A 606 13.24 0.52 -32.10
C GLY A 606 13.83 1.91 -32.35
N GLN A 607 13.01 2.78 -32.93
CA GLN A 607 13.38 4.16 -33.22
C GLN A 607 12.78 5.10 -32.17
N TYR A 608 13.62 6.00 -31.66
CA TYR A 608 13.28 6.95 -30.60
C TYR A 608 13.76 8.36 -30.94
N LEU A 609 13.26 9.35 -30.22
CA LEU A 609 13.63 10.76 -30.36
C LEU A 609 14.30 11.24 -29.07
N ILE A 610 15.45 11.88 -29.22
CA ILE A 610 15.97 12.81 -28.22
C ILE A 610 15.48 14.20 -28.58
N VAL A 611 14.84 14.88 -27.64
CA VAL A 611 14.24 16.20 -27.85
C VAL A 611 14.75 17.15 -26.79
N LEU A 612 15.21 18.33 -27.21
CA LEU A 612 15.55 19.45 -26.33
C LEU A 612 14.38 20.43 -26.35
N TYR A 613 13.86 20.77 -25.18
CA TYR A 613 12.74 21.68 -24.99
C TYR A 613 13.21 23.01 -24.39
N GLN A 614 12.45 24.07 -24.68
CA GLN A 614 12.81 25.43 -24.31
C GLN A 614 12.62 25.74 -22.82
N ASP A 615 11.56 25.21 -22.22
CA ASP A 615 11.11 25.49 -20.86
C ASP A 615 10.38 24.27 -20.28
N GLY A 616 9.82 24.38 -19.07
CA GLY A 616 9.03 23.31 -18.43
C GLY A 616 7.75 22.90 -19.17
N GLY A 617 7.43 23.53 -20.29
CA GLY A 617 6.45 23.06 -21.27
C GLY A 617 7.07 22.09 -22.29
N PHE A 618 6.27 21.64 -23.24
CA PHE A 618 6.74 20.77 -24.32
C PHE A 618 7.01 21.56 -25.62
N VAL A 619 7.72 22.68 -25.55
CA VAL A 619 8.10 23.46 -26.75
C VAL A 619 9.44 22.94 -27.28
N PRO A 620 9.46 22.13 -28.37
CA PRO A 620 10.71 21.55 -28.86
C PRO A 620 11.56 22.60 -29.57
N LEU A 621 12.83 22.71 -29.17
CA LEU A 621 13.82 23.53 -29.86
C LEU A 621 14.54 22.74 -30.95
N VAL A 622 14.87 21.48 -30.70
CA VAL A 622 15.56 20.59 -31.65
C VAL A 622 15.32 19.13 -31.26
N GLN A 623 15.33 18.24 -32.25
CA GLN A 623 15.19 16.80 -32.05
C GLN A 623 16.18 16.00 -32.91
N ARG A 624 16.54 14.81 -32.41
CA ARG A 624 17.41 13.83 -33.09
C ARG A 624 16.82 12.45 -32.93
N GLN A 625 16.74 11.70 -34.02
CA GLN A 625 16.32 10.31 -33.99
C GLN A 625 17.50 9.40 -33.66
N ILE A 626 17.27 8.41 -32.80
CA ILE A 626 18.24 7.39 -32.42
C ILE A 626 17.62 6.00 -32.59
N THR A 627 18.46 4.99 -32.79
CA THR A 627 18.06 3.58 -32.82
C THR A 627 18.46 2.91 -31.50
N ILE A 628 17.54 2.19 -30.87
CA ILE A 628 17.85 1.25 -29.79
C ILE A 628 17.93 -0.16 -30.39
N THR A 629 19.05 -0.85 -30.15
CA THR A 629 19.35 -2.20 -30.67
C THR A 629 19.29 -3.26 -29.61
#